data_AF-A0A4Q1KQG6-F1
#
_entry.id   AF-A0A4Q1KQG6-F1
#
_cell.length_a   1.000
_cell.length_b   1.000
_cell.length_c   1.000
_cell.angle_alpha   90.00
_cell.angle_beta   90.00
_cell.angle_gamma   90.00
#
_symmetry.space_group_name_H-M   'P 1'
#
loop_
_entity.id
_entity.type
_entity.pdbx_description
1 polymer ?
#
loop_
_entity_poly.entity_id
_entity_poly.type
_entity_poly.pdbx_seq_one_letter_code
_entity_poly.pdbx_strand_id
1 'polypeptide(L)'
;MEIKPKFGYDQLLFGMKQKDVEAIYGKPNHSFIDDDDNVIFLYNALKARLTFYAEEDFKLGYIIISNPNAILFGEKIIGKNSIESKEFLFKKGLKSFEVESFDSFSNLFNEDYWTILQTEFDEVIKVEIGAIIKNQDEFDWKF
;
A
#
# COMPACT_ATOMS: atom_id res chain seq x y z
N MET A 1 -4.79 0.37 -12.51
CA MET A 1 -4.08 -0.11 -11.31
C MET A 1 -2.90 0.80 -11.00
N GLU A 2 -3.18 2.08 -10.77
CA GLU A 2 -2.15 3.06 -10.42
C GLU A 2 -2.02 3.12 -8.90
N ILE A 3 -0.79 3.04 -8.40
CA ILE A 3 -0.45 3.29 -7.00
C ILE A 3 -0.26 4.80 -6.85
N LYS A 4 -1.07 5.42 -6.00
CA LYS A 4 -1.04 6.85 -5.69
C LYS A 4 -0.64 6.99 -4.21
N PRO A 5 0.67 7.04 -3.88
CA PRO A 5 1.12 7.19 -2.50
C PRO A 5 0.37 8.31 -1.77
N LYS A 6 0.02 8.12 -0.50
CA LYS A 6 -0.86 9.01 0.31
C LYS A 6 -2.34 9.05 -0.07
N PHE A 7 -2.73 8.54 -1.24
CA PHE A 7 -4.10 8.65 -1.74
C PHE A 7 -4.82 7.31 -1.82
N GLY A 8 -4.17 6.27 -2.35
CA GLY A 8 -4.76 4.94 -2.48
C GLY A 8 -4.26 4.20 -3.73
N TYR A 9 -5.09 3.27 -4.22
CA TYR A 9 -4.72 2.37 -5.31
C TYR A 9 -5.88 2.18 -6.28
N ASP A 10 -5.64 2.39 -7.57
CA ASP A 10 -6.65 2.32 -8.62
C ASP A 10 -7.83 3.26 -8.31
N GLN A 11 -9.06 2.74 -8.13
CA GLN A 11 -10.21 3.55 -7.75
C GLN A 11 -10.35 3.74 -6.24
N LEU A 12 -9.54 3.04 -5.44
CA LEU A 12 -9.57 3.14 -3.98
C LEU A 12 -8.92 4.43 -3.50
N LEU A 13 -9.55 5.01 -2.47
CA LEU A 13 -9.04 6.13 -1.71
C LEU A 13 -8.98 5.77 -0.22
N PHE A 14 -7.95 6.21 0.47
CA PHE A 14 -7.88 6.09 1.93
C PHE A 14 -9.05 6.85 2.56
N GLY A 15 -9.70 6.22 3.55
CA GLY A 15 -10.92 6.72 4.17
C GLY A 15 -12.21 6.02 3.70
N MET A 16 -12.18 5.27 2.60
CA MET A 16 -13.33 4.46 2.16
C MET A 16 -13.69 3.40 3.21
N LYS A 17 -14.98 3.14 3.41
CA LYS A 17 -15.46 2.02 4.22
C LYS A 17 -15.61 0.76 3.38
N GLN A 18 -15.78 -0.40 4.04
CA GLN A 18 -15.93 -1.70 3.36
C GLN A 18 -17.02 -1.67 2.28
N LYS A 19 -18.18 -1.08 2.59
CA LYS A 19 -19.30 -0.97 1.65
C LYS A 19 -18.96 -0.17 0.39
N ASP A 20 -18.10 0.84 0.51
CA ASP A 20 -17.72 1.71 -0.61
C ASP A 20 -16.76 0.95 -1.53
N VAL A 21 -15.84 0.18 -0.95
CA VAL A 21 -14.96 -0.73 -1.68
C VAL A 21 -15.75 -1.83 -2.38
N GLU A 22 -16.70 -2.45 -1.69
CA GLU A 22 -17.54 -3.52 -2.26
C GLU A 22 -18.43 -3.00 -3.41
N ALA A 23 -18.85 -1.74 -3.37
CA ALA A 23 -19.58 -1.13 -4.47
C ALA A 23 -18.74 -1.00 -5.75
N ILE A 24 -17.41 -0.88 -5.63
CA ILE A 24 -16.48 -0.75 -6.75
C ILE A 24 -16.04 -2.12 -7.27
N TYR A 25 -15.65 -3.03 -6.37
CA TYR A 25 -14.97 -4.29 -6.71
C TYR A 25 -15.77 -5.55 -6.39
N GLY A 26 -16.99 -5.42 -5.87
CA GLY A 26 -17.78 -6.54 -5.36
C GLY A 26 -17.22 -7.07 -4.04
N LYS A 27 -17.69 -8.24 -3.62
CA LYS A 27 -17.23 -8.86 -2.36
C LYS A 27 -15.76 -9.31 -2.46
N PRO A 28 -14.98 -9.24 -1.36
CA PRO A 28 -13.63 -9.77 -1.34
C PRO A 28 -13.63 -11.30 -1.53
N ASN A 29 -12.52 -11.84 -2.02
CA ASN A 29 -12.34 -13.28 -2.13
C ASN A 29 -12.16 -13.94 -0.75
N HIS A 30 -11.56 -13.20 0.19
CA HIS A 30 -11.45 -13.61 1.58
C HIS A 30 -11.52 -12.39 2.50
N SER A 31 -12.10 -12.58 3.68
CA SER A 31 -12.20 -11.55 4.72
C SER A 31 -12.00 -12.18 6.09
N PHE A 32 -11.26 -11.48 6.96
CA PHE A 32 -11.03 -11.89 8.34
C PHE A 32 -10.74 -10.66 9.20
N ILE A 33 -10.73 -10.86 10.52
CA ILE A 33 -10.30 -9.87 11.50
C ILE A 33 -8.90 -10.25 11.95
N ASP A 34 -7.96 -9.29 11.99
CA ASP A 34 -6.61 -9.54 12.50
C ASP A 34 -6.53 -9.31 14.02
N ASP A 35 -5.32 -9.43 14.59
CA ASP A 35 -5.11 -9.38 16.04
C ASP A 35 -5.39 -7.98 16.63
N ASP A 36 -5.45 -6.93 15.80
CA ASP A 36 -5.75 -5.55 16.18
C ASP A 36 -7.24 -5.19 15.89
N ASP A 37 -8.10 -6.20 15.77
CA ASP A 37 -9.51 -6.09 15.41
C ASP A 37 -9.78 -5.44 14.03
N ASN A 38 -8.76 -5.24 13.19
CA ASN A 38 -8.94 -4.64 11.88
C ASN A 38 -9.65 -5.60 10.94
N VAL A 39 -10.51 -5.07 10.07
CA VAL A 39 -11.09 -5.89 9.00
C VAL A 39 -10.11 -5.95 7.84
N ILE A 40 -9.81 -7.17 7.39
CA ILE A 40 -8.93 -7.44 6.26
C ILE A 40 -9.73 -7.95 5.09
N PHE A 41 -9.59 -7.33 3.91
CA PHE A 41 -10.12 -7.83 2.64
C PHE A 41 -8.99 -8.27 1.70
N LEU A 42 -9.13 -9.43 1.07
CA LEU A 42 -8.25 -9.93 0.01
C LEU A 42 -8.98 -9.96 -1.33
N TYR A 43 -8.43 -9.27 -2.33
CA TYR A 43 -8.92 -9.27 -3.71
C TYR A 43 -7.88 -9.88 -4.64
N ASN A 44 -8.15 -11.09 -5.13
CA ASN A 44 -7.23 -11.85 -5.97
C ASN A 44 -7.02 -11.20 -7.34
N ALA A 45 -8.08 -10.65 -7.94
CA ALA A 45 -8.00 -9.97 -9.23
C ALA A 45 -7.20 -8.66 -9.15
N LEU A 46 -7.38 -7.90 -8.05
CA LEU A 46 -6.57 -6.71 -7.78
C LEU A 46 -5.14 -7.05 -7.36
N LYS A 47 -4.91 -8.27 -6.87
CA LYS A 47 -3.70 -8.69 -6.16
C LYS A 47 -3.37 -7.70 -5.04
N ALA A 48 -4.38 -7.42 -4.20
CA ALA A 48 -4.27 -6.48 -3.11
C ALA A 48 -4.91 -7.01 -1.83
N ARG A 49 -4.28 -6.70 -0.69
CA ARG A 49 -4.83 -6.81 0.67
C ARG A 49 -5.18 -5.41 1.15
N LEU A 50 -6.39 -5.23 1.63
CA LEU A 50 -6.89 -3.98 2.18
C LEU A 50 -7.08 -4.15 3.68
N THR A 51 -6.60 -3.20 4.46
CA THR A 51 -6.78 -3.15 5.92
C THR A 51 -7.65 -1.96 6.28
N PHE A 52 -8.73 -2.25 6.99
CA PHE A 52 -9.67 -1.25 7.52
C PHE A 52 -9.46 -1.13 9.03
N TYR A 53 -9.00 0.03 9.47
CA TYR A 53 -8.56 0.21 10.86
C TYR A 53 -9.74 0.29 11.83
N ALA A 54 -9.77 -0.60 12.82
CA ALA A 54 -10.86 -0.67 13.79
C ALA A 54 -10.99 0.63 14.60
N GLU A 55 -9.86 1.17 15.05
CA GLU A 55 -9.78 2.42 15.81
C GLU A 55 -10.21 3.65 15.01
N GLU A 56 -10.21 3.55 13.67
CA GLU A 56 -10.59 4.62 12.75
C GLU A 56 -11.96 4.40 12.10
N ASP A 57 -12.90 3.78 12.81
CA ASP A 57 -14.27 3.50 12.33
C ASP A 57 -14.27 2.71 11.01
N PHE A 58 -13.36 1.73 10.95
CA PHE A 58 -13.14 0.83 9.81
C PHE A 58 -12.94 1.53 8.48
N LYS A 59 -12.20 2.64 8.49
CA LYS A 59 -11.72 3.29 7.28
C LYS A 59 -10.54 2.54 6.69
N LEU A 60 -10.51 2.47 5.35
CA LEU A 60 -9.37 1.95 4.61
C LEU A 60 -8.14 2.80 4.93
N GLY A 61 -7.20 2.22 5.66
CA GLY A 61 -6.00 2.91 6.12
C GLY A 61 -4.71 2.40 5.49
N TYR A 62 -4.72 1.16 4.96
CA TYR A 62 -3.50 0.55 4.44
C TYR A 62 -3.78 -0.51 3.36
N ILE A 63 -2.88 -0.58 2.38
CA ILE A 63 -3.00 -1.43 1.20
C ILE A 63 -1.65 -2.09 0.90
N ILE A 64 -1.64 -3.41 0.77
CA ILE A 64 -0.51 -4.19 0.23
C ILE A 64 -0.85 -4.61 -1.20
N ILE A 65 0.07 -4.38 -2.13
CA ILE A 65 -0.14 -4.55 -3.58
C ILE A 65 0.97 -5.44 -4.15
N SER A 66 0.59 -6.51 -4.84
CA SER A 66 1.51 -7.42 -5.54
C SER A 66 1.13 -7.62 -7.02
N ASN A 67 0.35 -6.69 -7.58
CA ASN A 67 -0.06 -6.78 -8.97
C ASN A 67 1.11 -6.48 -9.92
N PRO A 68 1.50 -7.38 -10.84
CA PRO A 68 2.59 -7.14 -11.79
C PRO A 68 2.31 -6.00 -12.78
N ASN A 69 1.05 -5.56 -12.89
CA ASN A 69 0.66 -4.42 -13.70
C ASN A 69 0.47 -3.14 -12.88
N ALA A 70 0.79 -3.14 -11.58
CA ALA A 70 0.72 -1.95 -10.75
C ALA A 70 1.73 -0.90 -11.24
N ILE A 71 1.23 0.31 -11.47
CA ILE A 71 2.00 1.44 -11.97
C ILE A 71 2.27 2.42 -10.82
N LEU A 72 3.53 2.73 -10.55
CA LEU A 72 3.95 3.76 -9.59
C LEU A 72 4.74 4.84 -10.34
N PHE A 73 4.26 6.08 -10.30
CA PHE A 73 4.83 7.22 -11.03
C PHE A 73 5.04 6.97 -12.54
N GLY A 74 4.10 6.27 -13.18
CA GLY A 74 4.09 6.01 -14.62
C GLY A 74 4.83 4.75 -15.05
N GLU A 75 5.45 3.99 -14.14
CA GLU A 75 6.16 2.75 -14.49
C GLU A 75 5.66 1.54 -13.69
N LYS A 76 5.71 0.35 -14.31
CA LYS A 76 5.54 -0.90 -13.57
C LYS A 76 6.64 -1.03 -12.53
N ILE A 77 6.29 -1.35 -11.29
CA ILE A 77 7.23 -1.40 -10.18
C ILE A 77 7.53 -2.82 -9.69
N ILE A 78 6.53 -3.70 -9.69
CA ILE A 78 6.69 -5.10 -9.28
C ILE A 78 7.59 -5.84 -10.29
N GLY A 79 8.56 -6.60 -9.78
CA GLY A 79 9.58 -7.34 -10.54
C GLY A 79 10.78 -6.51 -11.00
N LYS A 80 10.86 -5.23 -10.61
CA LYS A 80 12.06 -4.42 -10.89
C LYS A 80 13.13 -4.61 -9.84
N ASN A 81 14.37 -4.37 -10.24
CA ASN A 81 15.50 -4.36 -9.33
C ASN A 81 15.30 -3.32 -8.20
N SER A 82 15.69 -3.69 -6.98
CA SER A 82 15.52 -2.91 -5.75
C SER A 82 16.27 -1.57 -5.79
N ILE A 83 17.54 -1.59 -6.23
CA ILE A 83 18.41 -0.41 -6.32
C ILE A 83 17.88 0.54 -7.39
N GLU A 84 17.59 0.03 -8.58
CA GLU A 84 17.02 0.84 -9.67
C GLU A 84 15.69 1.47 -9.29
N SER A 85 14.83 0.71 -8.59
CA SER A 85 13.54 1.20 -8.10
C SER A 85 13.72 2.30 -7.06
N LYS A 86 14.65 2.14 -6.11
CA LYS A 86 14.98 3.18 -5.11
C LYS A 86 15.45 4.46 -5.78
N GLU A 87 16.37 4.37 -6.75
CA GLU A 87 16.88 5.53 -7.49
C GLU A 87 15.81 6.22 -8.33
N PHE A 88 14.94 5.43 -8.97
CA PHE A 88 13.79 5.94 -9.71
C PHE A 88 12.86 6.73 -8.79
N LEU A 89 12.49 6.17 -7.63
CA LEU A 89 11.60 6.82 -6.67
C LEU A 89 12.23 8.08 -6.05
N PHE A 90 13.55 8.07 -5.82
CA PHE A 90 14.29 9.26 -5.41
C PHE A 90 14.11 10.42 -6.40
N LYS A 91 14.23 10.14 -7.71
CA LYS A 91 14.01 11.13 -8.77
C LYS A 91 12.56 11.62 -8.86
N LYS A 92 11.59 10.84 -8.35
CA LYS A 92 10.17 11.22 -8.24
C LYS A 92 9.82 11.95 -6.94
N GLY A 93 10.79 12.14 -6.04
CA GLY A 93 10.64 12.92 -4.81
C GLY A 93 10.57 12.11 -3.52
N LEU A 94 10.64 10.78 -3.57
CA LEU A 94 10.76 9.92 -2.38
C LEU A 94 12.24 9.85 -1.98
N LYS A 95 12.73 10.84 -1.25
CA LYS A 95 14.18 11.05 -1.07
C LYS A 95 14.82 10.16 0.00
N SER A 96 14.12 9.93 1.12
CA SER A 96 14.64 9.20 2.27
C SER A 96 14.04 7.81 2.33
N PHE A 97 14.88 6.78 2.42
CA PHE A 97 14.44 5.40 2.61
C PHE A 97 15.19 4.79 3.77
N GLU A 98 14.44 4.36 4.78
CA GLU A 98 14.92 3.44 5.80
C GLU A 98 14.92 2.02 5.21
N VAL A 99 15.96 1.26 5.50
CA VAL A 99 16.11 -0.09 4.97
C VAL A 99 16.21 -1.06 6.14
N GLU A 100 15.25 -1.97 6.22
CA GLU A 100 15.23 -3.06 7.19
C GLU A 100 15.19 -4.39 6.45
N SER A 101 16.09 -5.31 6.80
CA SER A 101 16.16 -6.64 6.18
C SER A 101 15.83 -7.72 7.20
N PHE A 102 15.00 -8.67 6.80
CA PHE A 102 14.59 -9.82 7.61
C PHE A 102 14.50 -11.07 6.75
N ASP A 103 15.24 -12.12 7.14
CA ASP A 103 15.40 -13.36 6.37
C ASP A 103 15.86 -13.10 4.93
N SER A 104 15.08 -13.49 3.90
CA SER A 104 15.35 -13.20 2.49
C SER A 104 14.81 -11.86 2.00
N PHE A 105 14.06 -11.13 2.84
CA PHE A 105 13.34 -9.92 2.46
C PHE A 105 14.06 -8.64 2.90
N SER A 106 13.84 -7.57 2.15
CA SER A 106 14.17 -6.20 2.56
C SER A 106 12.96 -5.28 2.38
N ASN A 107 12.75 -4.40 3.34
CA ASN A 107 11.76 -3.33 3.30
C ASN A 107 12.49 -2.00 3.11
N LEU A 108 12.15 -1.28 2.04
CA LEU A 108 12.61 0.07 1.80
C LEU A 108 11.44 1.01 2.12
N PHE A 109 11.45 1.58 3.31
CA PHE A 109 10.37 2.43 3.82
C PHE A 109 10.66 3.91 3.58
N ASN A 110 9.73 4.59 2.93
CA ASN A 110 9.70 6.04 2.82
C ASN A 110 8.59 6.61 3.72
N GLU A 111 9.00 7.25 4.81
CA GLU A 111 8.09 7.84 5.81
C GLU A 111 7.25 8.97 5.23
N ASP A 112 7.87 9.89 4.48
CA ASP A 112 7.21 11.07 3.90
C ASP A 112 5.95 10.72 3.10
N TYR A 113 5.95 9.57 2.40
CA TYR A 113 4.86 9.07 1.57
C TYR A 113 4.18 7.82 2.13
N TRP A 114 4.58 7.37 3.32
CA TRP A 114 4.16 6.12 3.95
C TRP A 114 4.08 4.98 2.94
N THR A 115 5.21 4.72 2.28
CA THR A 115 5.34 3.75 1.19
C THR A 115 6.48 2.80 1.47
N ILE A 116 6.23 1.50 1.38
CA ILE A 116 7.25 0.45 1.53
C ILE A 116 7.39 -0.28 0.20
N LEU A 117 8.62 -0.43 -0.28
CA LEU A 117 8.94 -1.47 -1.25
C LEU A 117 9.44 -2.69 -0.49
N GLN A 118 8.69 -3.79 -0.53
CA GLN A 118 9.19 -5.07 -0.06
C GLN A 118 9.87 -5.78 -1.23
N THR A 119 11.11 -6.20 -1.02
CA THR A 119 11.94 -6.85 -2.03
C THR A 119 12.41 -8.22 -1.56
N GLU A 120 12.59 -9.14 -2.50
CA GLU A 120 13.23 -10.44 -2.29
C GLU A 120 14.07 -10.75 -3.53
N PHE A 121 15.25 -11.35 -3.37
CA PHE A 121 16.19 -11.60 -4.49
C PHE A 121 16.50 -10.35 -5.33
N ASP A 122 16.65 -9.20 -4.66
CA ASP A 122 16.82 -7.87 -5.27
C ASP A 122 15.67 -7.43 -6.20
N GLU A 123 14.51 -8.06 -6.16
CA GLU A 123 13.32 -7.66 -6.94
C GLU A 123 12.20 -7.15 -6.03
N VAL A 124 11.49 -6.10 -6.46
CA VAL A 124 10.28 -5.61 -5.77
C VAL A 124 9.17 -6.64 -5.91
N ILE A 125 8.73 -7.24 -4.81
CA ILE A 125 7.66 -8.23 -4.80
C ILE A 125 6.32 -7.65 -4.33
N LYS A 126 6.35 -6.59 -3.51
CA LYS A 126 5.17 -5.86 -3.07
C LYS A 126 5.45 -4.38 -2.90
N VAL A 127 4.38 -3.59 -3.05
CA VAL A 127 4.34 -2.21 -2.60
C VAL A 127 3.26 -2.08 -1.54
N GLU A 128 3.61 -1.46 -0.43
CA GLU A 128 2.68 -1.15 0.64
C GLU A 128 2.52 0.35 0.73
N ILE A 129 1.28 0.82 0.87
CA ILE A 129 0.96 2.23 1.07
C ILE A 129 -0.04 2.38 2.21
N GLY A 130 0.06 3.47 2.94
CA GLY A 130 -0.89 3.80 4.00
C GLY A 130 -1.31 5.26 3.99
N ALA A 131 -2.37 5.52 4.74
CA ALA A 131 -2.89 6.86 4.98
C ALA A 131 -1.88 7.67 5.80
N ILE A 132 -1.74 8.95 5.46
CA ILE A 132 -0.83 9.86 6.15
C ILE A 132 -1.50 10.43 7.38
N ILE A 133 -0.75 10.55 8.48
CA ILE A 133 -1.17 11.27 9.69
C ILE A 133 -0.66 12.71 9.61
N LYS A 134 -1.54 13.68 9.82
CA LYS A 134 -1.24 15.10 10.01
C LYS A 134 -1.23 15.41 11.51
N ASN A 135 -0.27 16.22 11.95
CA ASN A 135 -0.21 16.86 13.28
C ASN A 135 -0.75 16.03 14.45
N GLN A 136 0.10 15.14 15.01
CA GLN A 136 -0.14 14.44 16.28
C GLN A 136 -1.57 13.86 16.38
N ASP A 137 -1.87 12.90 15.49
CA ASP A 137 -2.93 11.87 15.63
C ASP A 137 -4.16 11.99 14.70
N GLU A 138 -4.19 12.91 13.72
CA GLU A 138 -5.31 12.96 12.75
C GLU A 138 -4.92 12.42 11.36
N PHE A 139 -5.61 11.38 10.89
CA PHE A 139 -5.42 10.89 9.52
C PHE A 139 -5.93 11.89 8.46
N ASP A 140 -5.11 12.09 7.42
CA ASP A 140 -5.43 12.87 6.23
C ASP A 140 -6.22 12.04 5.22
N TRP A 141 -7.46 11.69 5.57
CA TRP A 141 -8.37 10.94 4.71
C TRP A 141 -8.60 11.63 3.37
N LYS A 142 -8.75 10.81 2.31
CA LYS A 142 -8.86 11.28 0.92
C LYS A 142 -10.19 10.96 0.25
N PHE A 143 -11.09 10.32 1.00
CA PHE A 143 -12.45 9.96 0.57
C PHE A 143 -13.48 10.94 1.12
#